data_AF-A0A3P8JAZ2-F1
#
_entry.id   AF-A0A3P8JAZ2-F1
#
_cell.length_a   1.000
_cell.length_b   1.000
_cell.length_c   1.000
_cell.angle_alpha   90.00
_cell.angle_beta   90.00
_cell.angle_gamma   90.00
#
_symmetry.space_group_name_H-M   'P 1'
#
loop_
_entity.id
_entity.type
_entity.pdbx_description
1 polymer ?
#
loop_
_entity_poly.entity_id
_entity_poly.type
_entity_poly.pdbx_seq_one_letter_code
_entity_poly.pdbx_strand_id
1 'polypeptide(L)'
;MGYWKGSGLSIVLDMIATLLSDGSSVAAVTEDNSDEFNISQVFIAIEVDKLIDGATRDAKLQRIMDYITSAERADENVPVRLPGHEFSRLLEENRRNGITVDDSVWAKIKAL
;
A
#
# COMPACT_ATOMS: atom_id res chain seq x y z
N MET A 1 2.68 1.11 -14.03
CA MET A 1 2.71 2.46 -13.42
C MET A 1 3.43 3.45 -14.34
N GLY A 2 2.73 4.43 -14.92
CA GLY A 2 3.30 5.68 -15.44
C GLY A 2 4.55 5.63 -16.35
N TYR A 3 4.79 4.55 -17.09
CA TYR A 3 5.98 4.33 -17.93
C TYR A 3 7.31 4.69 -17.21
N TRP A 4 8.02 5.71 -17.69
CA TRP A 4 9.30 6.16 -17.13
C TRP A 4 9.19 6.69 -15.71
N LYS A 5 8.03 7.21 -15.29
CA LYS A 5 7.85 7.69 -13.91
C LYS A 5 7.91 6.53 -12.91
N GLY A 6 7.30 5.40 -13.26
CA GLY A 6 7.35 4.20 -12.43
C GLY A 6 8.75 3.59 -12.39
N SER A 7 9.42 3.52 -13.54
CA SER A 7 10.80 3.03 -13.63
C SER A 7 11.77 3.89 -12.80
N GLY A 8 11.70 5.23 -12.94
CA GLY A 8 12.52 6.14 -12.15
C GLY A 8 12.27 6.02 -10.64
N LEU A 9 10.99 5.95 -10.23
CA LEU A 9 10.63 5.78 -8.81
C LEU A 9 11.16 4.45 -8.24
N SER A 10 11.09 3.35 -9.00
CA SER A 10 11.60 2.05 -8.56
C SER A 10 13.10 2.08 -8.26
N ILE A 11 13.89 2.73 -9.13
CA ILE A 11 15.34 2.80 -8.99
C ILE A 11 15.73 3.62 -7.74
N VAL A 12 15.08 4.77 -7.50
CA VAL A 12 15.41 5.60 -6.34
C VAL A 12 15.00 4.94 -5.02
N LEU A 13 13.91 4.16 -5.01
CA LEU A 13 13.51 3.39 -3.82
C LEU A 13 14.53 2.30 -3.49
N ASP A 14 15.06 1.59 -4.50
CA ASP A 14 16.13 0.60 -4.33
C ASP A 14 17.39 1.25 -3.74
N MET A 15 17.80 2.41 -4.27
CA MET A 15 18.94 3.17 -3.74
C MET A 15 18.75 3.57 -2.28
N ILE A 16 17.56 4.10 -1.91
CA ILE A 16 17.27 4.50 -0.53
C ILE A 16 17.30 3.27 0.40
N ALA A 17 16.69 2.16 0.01
CA ALA A 17 16.66 0.95 0.82
C ALA A 17 18.06 0.36 1.02
N THR A 18 18.84 0.25 -0.05
CA THR A 18 20.22 -0.24 -0.03
C THR A 18 21.08 0.62 0.89
N LEU A 19 21.11 1.94 0.67
CA LEU A 19 22.04 2.84 1.36
C LEU A 19 21.70 3.05 2.83
N LEU A 20 20.41 3.15 3.20
CA LEU A 20 20.02 3.38 4.59
C LEU A 20 20.14 2.12 5.46
N SER A 21 20.07 0.93 4.85
CA SER A 21 20.22 -0.33 5.57
C SER A 21 21.64 -0.91 5.51
N ASP A 22 22.52 -0.35 4.67
CA ASP A 22 23.80 -0.96 4.25
C ASP A 22 23.59 -2.41 3.75
N GLY A 23 22.45 -2.64 3.10
CA GLY A 23 21.98 -3.95 2.64
C GLY A 23 22.18 -4.17 1.14
N SER A 24 21.56 -5.22 0.61
CA SER A 24 21.63 -5.57 -0.81
C SER A 24 20.64 -4.77 -1.65
N SER A 25 21.08 -4.30 -2.82
CA SER A 25 20.23 -3.74 -3.87
C SER A 25 19.54 -4.83 -4.68
N VAL A 26 18.57 -4.46 -5.52
CA VAL A 26 17.93 -5.41 -6.46
C VAL A 26 18.95 -6.13 -7.33
N ALA A 27 20.01 -5.43 -7.78
CA ALA A 27 21.07 -6.04 -8.58
C ALA A 27 21.82 -7.13 -7.79
N ALA A 28 22.26 -6.82 -6.57
CA ALA A 28 22.96 -7.78 -5.73
C ALA A 28 22.06 -8.97 -5.35
N VAL A 29 20.78 -8.73 -5.01
CA VAL A 29 19.83 -9.82 -4.73
C VAL A 29 19.66 -10.75 -5.95
N THR A 30 19.61 -10.18 -7.15
CA THR A 30 19.40 -10.97 -8.39
C THR A 30 20.65 -11.76 -8.79
N GLU A 31 21.84 -11.17 -8.61
CA GLU A 31 23.10 -11.75 -9.09
C GLU A 31 23.72 -12.72 -8.07
N ASP A 32 23.60 -12.43 -6.77
CA ASP A 32 24.31 -13.16 -5.71
C ASP A 32 23.46 -14.19 -4.97
N ASN A 33 22.13 -14.13 -5.07
CA ASN A 33 21.21 -15.07 -4.40
C ASN A 33 20.54 -16.01 -5.41
N SER A 34 20.16 -17.20 -4.94
CA SER A 34 19.43 -18.18 -5.76
C SER A 34 17.93 -17.89 -5.90
N ASP A 35 17.41 -16.99 -5.06
CA ASP A 35 15.98 -16.63 -4.98
C ASP A 35 15.81 -15.27 -4.26
N GLU A 36 14.57 -14.79 -4.11
CA GLU A 36 14.22 -13.49 -3.54
C GLU A 36 14.29 -13.49 -1.99
N PHE A 37 15.51 -13.46 -1.45
CA PHE A 37 15.78 -13.27 -0.01
C PHE A 37 16.91 -12.25 0.22
N ASN A 38 17.16 -11.87 1.48
CA ASN A 38 18.09 -10.80 1.87
C ASN A 38 17.80 -9.44 1.23
N ILE A 39 16.51 -9.10 1.10
CA ILE A 39 16.06 -7.81 0.57
C ILE A 39 16.20 -6.67 1.59
N SER A 40 16.35 -5.45 1.08
CA SER A 40 16.42 -4.23 1.89
C SER A 40 15.05 -3.55 2.02
N GLN A 41 14.70 -3.08 3.22
CA GLN A 41 13.41 -2.44 3.52
C GLN A 41 13.59 -1.18 4.37
N VAL A 42 12.67 -0.21 4.20
CA VAL A 42 12.68 1.06 4.95
C VAL A 42 11.32 1.29 5.57
N PHE A 43 11.32 1.64 6.86
CA PHE A 43 10.12 1.98 7.62
C PHE A 43 10.24 3.40 8.16
N ILE A 44 9.22 4.23 7.91
CA ILE A 44 9.20 5.64 8.33
C ILE A 44 7.92 5.87 9.13
N ALA A 45 8.06 6.44 10.33
CA ALA A 45 6.96 6.93 11.15
C ALA A 45 7.14 8.43 11.41
N ILE A 46 6.07 9.22 11.22
CA ILE A 46 6.09 10.67 11.41
C ILE A 46 5.03 11.03 12.44
N GLU A 47 5.44 11.69 13.53
CA GLU A 47 4.53 12.15 14.59
C GLU A 47 3.82 13.44 14.16
N VAL A 48 2.52 13.36 13.92
CA VAL A 48 1.73 14.48 13.36
C VAL A 48 1.22 15.42 14.45
N ASP A 49 0.95 14.93 15.66
CA ASP A 49 0.32 15.71 16.73
C ASP A 49 1.22 16.82 17.28
N LYS A 50 2.52 16.78 16.98
CA LYS A 50 3.47 17.88 17.26
C LYS A 50 3.45 18.99 16.21
N LEU A 51 2.86 18.74 15.04
CA LEU A 51 2.87 19.65 13.89
C LEU A 51 1.54 20.38 13.72
N ILE A 52 0.44 19.79 14.21
CA ILE A 52 -0.91 20.33 14.09
C ILE A 52 -1.78 19.82 15.24
N ASP A 53 -2.70 20.65 15.75
CA ASP A 53 -3.65 20.21 16.76
C ASP A 53 -4.67 19.21 16.19
N GLY A 54 -5.16 18.31 17.05
CA GLY A 54 -6.03 17.21 16.63
C GLY A 54 -7.33 17.68 15.97
N ALA A 55 -7.98 18.72 16.50
CA ALA A 55 -9.24 19.21 15.96
C ALA A 55 -9.07 19.79 14.54
N THR A 56 -8.03 20.60 14.33
CA THR A 56 -7.71 21.14 12.99
C THR A 56 -7.27 20.04 12.03
N ARG A 57 -6.49 19.05 12.50
CA ARG A 57 -6.09 17.89 11.70
C ARG A 57 -7.32 17.14 11.19
N ASP A 58 -8.23 16.79 12.08
CA ASP A 58 -9.43 16.02 11.74
C ASP A 58 -10.35 16.80 10.81
N ALA A 59 -10.56 18.09 11.07
CA ALA A 59 -11.36 18.96 10.20
C ALA A 59 -10.77 19.10 8.79
N LYS A 60 -9.44 19.22 8.66
CA LYS A 60 -8.76 19.30 7.37
C LYS A 60 -8.81 17.98 6.62
N LEU A 61 -8.58 16.86 7.29
CA LEU A 61 -8.69 15.54 6.69
C LEU A 61 -10.11 15.26 6.19
N GLN A 62 -11.13 15.55 7.02
CA GLN A 62 -12.53 15.41 6.63
C GLN A 62 -12.85 16.22 5.39
N ARG A 63 -12.42 17.49 5.34
CA ARG A 63 -12.62 18.35 4.18
C ARG A 63 -11.98 17.78 2.90
N ILE A 64 -10.78 17.20 2.98
CA ILE A 64 -10.11 16.57 1.83
C ILE A 64 -10.87 15.33 1.37
N MET A 65 -11.31 14.50 2.32
CA MET A 65 -12.07 13.28 2.01
C MET A 65 -13.40 13.62 1.33
N ASP A 66 -14.13 14.59 1.87
CA ASP A 66 -15.40 15.06 1.31
C ASP A 66 -15.19 15.64 -0.10
N TYR A 67 -14.16 16.46 -0.28
CA TYR A 67 -13.89 17.10 -1.57
C TYR A 67 -13.62 16.09 -2.70
N ILE A 68 -12.93 14.99 -2.41
CA ILE A 68 -12.69 13.93 -3.38
C ILE A 68 -13.95 13.12 -3.64
N THR A 69 -14.65 12.72 -2.58
CA THR A 69 -15.82 11.83 -2.68
C THR A 69 -17.07 12.52 -3.26
N SER A 70 -17.14 13.85 -3.17
CA SER A 70 -18.20 14.67 -3.76
C SER A 70 -17.90 15.14 -5.20
N ALA A 71 -16.78 14.71 -5.79
CA ALA A 71 -16.46 15.07 -7.18
C ALA A 71 -17.53 14.53 -8.14
N GLU A 72 -17.73 15.22 -9.27
CA GLU A 72 -18.60 14.73 -10.34
C GLU A 72 -18.10 13.35 -10.79
N ARG A 73 -19.02 12.38 -10.79
CA ARG A 73 -18.69 11.00 -11.12
C ARG A 73 -18.57 10.86 -12.63
N ALA A 74 -17.54 10.15 -13.08
CA ALA A 74 -17.43 9.76 -14.49
C ALA A 74 -18.52 8.74 -14.91
N ASP A 75 -19.02 7.96 -13.96
CA ASP A 75 -20.17 7.06 -14.10
C ASP A 75 -21.05 7.22 -12.85
N GLU A 76 -22.32 7.59 -13.03
CA GLU A 76 -23.26 7.81 -11.93
C GLU A 76 -23.41 6.59 -11.01
N ASN A 77 -23.24 5.38 -11.56
CA ASN A 77 -23.40 4.11 -10.84
C ASN A 77 -22.15 3.71 -10.03
N VAL A 78 -21.01 4.36 -10.27
CA VAL A 78 -19.74 4.02 -9.63
C VAL A 78 -19.35 5.12 -8.64
N PRO A 79 -19.39 4.87 -7.32
CA PRO A 79 -19.01 5.87 -6.34
C PRO A 79 -17.50 6.15 -6.41
N VAL A 80 -17.10 7.42 -6.27
CA VAL A 80 -15.70 7.80 -6.05
C VAL A 80 -15.25 7.27 -4.69
N ARG A 81 -14.10 6.60 -4.66
CA ARG A 81 -13.52 6.00 -3.45
C ARG A 81 -12.13 6.56 -3.20
N LEU A 82 -11.79 6.69 -1.92
CA LEU A 82 -10.43 7.03 -1.49
C LEU A 82 -9.58 5.76 -1.43
N PRO A 83 -8.26 5.85 -1.69
CA PRO A 83 -7.36 4.71 -1.58
C PRO A 83 -7.41 4.07 -0.19
N GLY A 84 -7.65 2.77 -0.12
CA GLY A 84 -7.64 1.99 1.13
C GLY A 84 -8.96 1.99 1.92
N HIS A 85 -9.97 2.76 1.51
CA HIS A 85 -11.29 2.72 2.16
C HIS A 85 -11.97 1.34 2.04
N GLU A 86 -11.60 0.56 1.04
CA GLU A 86 -12.09 -0.80 0.84
C GLU A 86 -11.68 -1.76 1.96
N PHE A 87 -10.56 -1.55 2.65
CA PHE A 87 -10.06 -2.49 3.64
C PHE A 87 -10.98 -2.63 4.86
N SER A 88 -11.53 -1.52 5.35
CA SER A 88 -12.47 -1.54 6.49
C SER A 88 -13.73 -2.35 6.15
N ARG A 89 -14.28 -2.15 4.95
CA ARG A 89 -15.45 -2.88 4.47
C ARG A 89 -15.15 -4.37 4.26
N LEU A 90 -14.04 -4.69 3.59
CA LEU A 90 -13.62 -6.07 3.35
C LEU A 90 -13.36 -6.82 4.66
N LEU A 91 -12.79 -6.15 5.67
CA LEU A 91 -12.56 -6.73 6.98
C LEU A 91 -13.89 -7.07 7.68
N GLU A 92 -14.86 -6.16 7.67
CA GLU A 92 -16.19 -6.41 8.25
C GLU A 92 -16.92 -7.55 7.52
N GLU A 93 -16.92 -7.53 6.19
CA GLU A 93 -17.54 -8.56 5.35
C GLU A 93 -16.92 -9.94 5.61
N ASN A 94 -15.59 -10.03 5.64
CA ASN A 94 -14.88 -11.28 5.91
C ASN A 94 -15.12 -11.80 7.33
N ARG A 95 -15.22 -10.91 8.33
CA ARG A 95 -15.53 -11.31 9.72
C ARG A 95 -16.97 -11.81 9.87
N ARG A 96 -17.91 -11.24 9.12
CA ARG A 96 -19.32 -11.62 9.18
C ARG A 96 -19.64 -12.88 8.38
N ASN A 97 -19.07 -12.99 7.19
CA ASN A 97 -19.45 -14.02 6.21
C ASN A 97 -18.38 -15.12 6.07
N GLY A 98 -17.22 -14.98 6.72
CA GLY A 98 -16.06 -15.83 6.53
C GLY A 98 -15.13 -15.31 5.42
N ILE A 99 -13.88 -15.78 5.43
CA ILE A 99 -12.88 -15.42 4.42
C ILE A 99 -13.06 -16.37 3.22
N THR A 100 -13.37 -15.82 2.06
CA THR A 100 -13.41 -16.60 0.82
C THR A 100 -11.99 -16.83 0.33
N VAL A 101 -11.60 -18.09 0.18
CA VAL A 101 -10.30 -18.50 -0.37
C VAL A 101 -10.56 -19.23 -1.67
N ASP A 102 -9.74 -18.95 -2.70
CA ASP A 102 -9.81 -19.66 -3.98
C ASP A 102 -9.56 -21.16 -3.79
N ASP A 103 -10.38 -22.01 -4.41
CA ASP A 103 -10.32 -23.46 -4.24
C ASP A 103 -8.95 -24.04 -4.66
N SER A 104 -8.32 -23.48 -5.69
CA SER A 104 -7.01 -23.93 -6.16
C SER A 104 -5.90 -23.59 -5.15
N VAL A 105 -6.01 -22.44 -4.47
CA VAL A 105 -5.09 -22.05 -3.40
C VAL A 105 -5.30 -22.93 -2.17
N TRP A 106 -6.56 -23.18 -1.78
CA TRP A 106 -6.88 -24.03 -0.64
C TRP A 106 -6.41 -25.49 -0.86
N ALA A 107 -6.57 -26.01 -2.07
CA ALA A 107 -6.07 -27.33 -2.43
C ALA A 107 -4.53 -27.42 -2.32
N LYS A 108 -3.80 -26.40 -2.76
CA LYS A 108 -2.33 -26.33 -2.62
C LYS A 108 -1.92 -26.33 -1.15
N ILE A 109 -2.58 -25.54 -0.30
CA ILE A 109 -2.28 -25.47 1.14
C ILE A 109 -2.47 -26.84 1.82
N LYS A 110 -3.56 -27.55 1.49
CA LYS A 110 -3.83 -28.88 2.06
C LYS A 110 -2.86 -29.97 1.58
N ALA A 111 -2.09 -29.71 0.53
CA ALA A 111 -1.12 -30.64 -0.04
C ALA A 111 0.33 -30.37 0.43
N LEU A 112 0.55 -29.32 1.24
CA LEU A 112 1.79 -29.08 1.97
C LEU A 112 1.93 -30.05 3.14
#